data_AF-A0A1V4VXH0-F1
#
_entry.id   AF-A0A1V4VXH0-F1
#
_cell.length_a   1.000
_cell.length_b   1.000
_cell.length_c   1.000
_cell.angle_alpha   90.00
_cell.angle_beta   90.00
_cell.angle_gamma   90.00
#
_symmetry.space_group_name_H-M   'P 1'
#
loop_
_entity.id
_entity.type
_entity.pdbx_description
1 polymer ?
#
loop_
_entity_poly.entity_id
_entity_poly.type
_entity_poly.pdbx_seq_one_letter_code
_entity_poly.pdbx_strand_id
1 'polypeptide(L)'
;MSKIVVVPVVIDTNVLVPSVFMRSYILKFILKGNIAPVWSDFIFNEALEITERLWDKSYQKKMEPEQLPETIELLETIYHYFGYPIDDEMPEDWPPVSRDRKDDPFLWAAETGKAEYIISHDRRHMLELGNHKGIPIGTPAEFFQWVKAAHPM
;
A
#
# COMPACT_ATOMS: atom_id res chain seq x y z
N MET A 1 16.63 -1.92 -25.16
CA MET A 1 16.18 -2.26 -23.80
C MET A 1 14.83 -1.59 -23.61
N SER A 2 13.75 -2.35 -23.49
CA SER A 2 12.45 -1.79 -23.09
C SER A 2 12.62 -1.15 -21.71
N LYS A 3 12.10 0.07 -21.55
CA LYS A 3 12.11 0.77 -20.28
C LYS A 3 11.25 -0.04 -19.32
N ILE A 4 11.83 -0.58 -18.25
CA ILE A 4 11.05 -1.22 -17.18
C ILE A 4 10.17 -0.12 -16.61
N VAL A 5 8.86 -0.27 -16.75
CA VAL A 5 7.90 0.66 -16.17
C VAL A 5 7.69 0.25 -14.72
N VAL A 6 8.10 1.12 -13.80
CA VAL A 6 7.89 0.98 -12.37
C VAL A 6 6.85 2.02 -11.99
N VAL A 7 5.73 1.57 -11.42
CA VAL A 7 4.64 2.47 -11.03
C VAL A 7 4.71 2.73 -9.52
N PRO A 8 4.96 3.97 -9.07
CA PRO A 8 4.91 4.32 -7.66
C PRO A 8 3.45 4.32 -7.19
N VAL A 9 3.13 3.61 -6.12
CA VAL A 9 1.76 3.53 -5.59
C VAL A 9 1.74 3.58 -4.08
N VAL A 10 0.74 4.23 -3.49
CA VAL A 10 0.42 4.02 -2.08
C VAL A 10 -0.52 2.82 -1.98
N ILE A 11 -0.23 1.90 -1.06
CA ILE A 11 -1.06 0.72 -0.82
C ILE A 11 -1.55 0.80 0.61
N ASP A 12 -2.86 0.92 0.77
CA ASP A 12 -3.53 0.87 2.07
C ASP A 12 -3.21 -0.46 2.78
N THR A 13 -3.09 -0.42 4.11
CA THR A 13 -2.81 -1.60 4.94
C THR A 13 -3.86 -2.69 4.78
N ASN A 14 -5.12 -2.31 4.52
CA ASN A 14 -6.23 -3.25 4.26
C ASN A 14 -6.13 -3.99 2.90
N VAL A 15 -5.20 -3.58 2.04
CA VAL A 15 -4.84 -4.27 0.79
C VAL A 15 -3.50 -4.95 0.94
N LEU A 16 -2.50 -4.25 1.48
CA LEU A 16 -1.12 -4.71 1.58
C LEU A 16 -1.00 -5.95 2.44
N VAL A 17 -1.46 -5.89 3.70
CA VAL A 17 -1.24 -6.97 4.66
C VAL A 17 -1.90 -8.29 4.18
N PRO A 18 -3.18 -8.31 3.76
CA PRO A 18 -3.75 -9.52 3.15
C PRO A 18 -3.01 -9.97 1.89
N SER A 19 -2.48 -9.04 1.09
CA SER A 19 -1.72 -9.36 -0.13
C SER A 19 -0.42 -10.08 0.16
N VAL A 20 0.27 -9.69 1.24
CA VAL A 20 1.49 -10.36 1.71
C VAL A 20 1.15 -11.75 2.26
N PHE A 21 0.20 -11.85 3.20
CA PHE A 21 -0.25 -13.13 3.77
C PHE A 21 -0.69 -14.14 2.70
N MET A 22 -1.52 -13.71 1.75
CA MET A 22 -2.11 -14.58 0.73
C MET A 22 -1.22 -14.72 -0.52
N ARG A 23 -0.08 -14.04 -0.57
CA ARG A 23 0.82 -13.98 -1.72
C ARG A 23 0.09 -13.60 -3.03
N SER A 24 -0.71 -12.53 -2.95
CA SER A 24 -1.62 -12.07 -4.00
C SER A 24 -0.89 -11.52 -5.23
N TYR A 25 -1.64 -11.10 -6.26
CA TYR A 25 -1.06 -10.43 -7.42
C TYR A 25 -0.36 -9.13 -7.06
N ILE A 26 -0.85 -8.36 -6.09
CA ILE A 26 -0.17 -7.12 -5.65
C ILE A 26 1.26 -7.44 -5.20
N LEU A 27 1.43 -8.42 -4.32
CA LEU A 27 2.75 -8.87 -3.88
C LEU A 27 3.62 -9.29 -5.07
N LYS A 28 3.10 -10.10 -5.99
CA LYS A 28 3.86 -10.59 -7.14
C LYS A 28 4.37 -9.44 -8.03
N PHE A 29 3.60 -8.37 -8.19
CA PHE A 29 4.02 -7.21 -8.98
C PHE A 29 5.03 -6.33 -8.23
N ILE A 30 4.92 -6.21 -6.91
CA ILE A 30 5.94 -5.57 -6.07
C ILE A 30 7.28 -6.31 -6.20
N LEU A 31 7.29 -7.62 -5.99
CA LEU A 31 8.51 -8.44 -6.03
C LEU A 31 9.17 -8.50 -7.42
N LYS A 32 8.41 -8.22 -8.48
CA LYS A 32 8.94 -8.09 -9.85
C LYS A 32 9.46 -6.68 -10.17
N GLY A 33 9.29 -5.72 -9.26
CA GLY A 33 9.64 -4.32 -9.47
C GLY A 33 8.72 -3.60 -10.47
N ASN A 34 7.53 -4.14 -10.77
CA ASN A 34 6.55 -3.46 -11.62
C ASN A 34 5.77 -2.38 -10.86
N ILE A 35 5.65 -2.56 -9.55
CA ILE A 35 5.00 -1.64 -8.62
C ILE A 35 6.04 -1.29 -7.55
N ALA A 36 6.21 -0.01 -7.28
CA ALA A 36 7.04 0.48 -6.18
C ALA A 36 6.12 1.08 -5.10
N PRO A 37 5.97 0.43 -3.93
CA PRO A 37 5.16 0.99 -2.86
C PRO A 37 5.78 2.28 -2.30
N VAL A 38 4.98 3.33 -2.11
CA VAL A 38 5.39 4.64 -1.59
C VAL A 38 4.97 4.75 -0.13
N TRP A 39 5.89 4.59 0.82
CA TRP A 39 5.55 4.47 2.25
C TRP A 39 6.34 5.46 3.11
N SER A 40 5.76 5.85 4.24
CA SER A 40 6.47 6.47 5.38
C SER A 40 6.59 5.46 6.53
N ASP A 41 7.31 5.84 7.60
CA ASP A 41 7.42 5.00 8.80
C ASP A 41 6.05 4.76 9.44
N PHE A 42 5.16 5.74 9.43
CA PHE A 42 3.78 5.58 9.86
C PHE A 42 3.08 4.42 9.13
N ILE A 43 3.11 4.41 7.80
CA ILE A 43 2.42 3.38 6.99
C ILE A 43 3.03 2.00 7.25
N PHE A 44 4.35 1.92 7.36
CA PHE A 44 5.05 0.67 7.65
C PHE A 44 4.68 0.13 9.04
N ASN A 45 4.72 0.98 10.07
CA ASN A 45 4.36 0.60 11.44
C ASN A 45 2.89 0.18 11.54
N GLU A 46 1.99 0.85 10.83
CA GLU A 46 0.59 0.43 10.78
C GLU A 46 0.46 -0.96 10.12
N ALA A 47 1.18 -1.23 9.04
CA ALA A 47 1.17 -2.55 8.41
C ALA A 47 1.64 -3.65 9.37
N LEU A 48 2.66 -3.40 10.19
CA LEU A 48 3.12 -4.34 11.23
C LEU A 48 2.03 -4.56 12.30
N GLU A 49 1.45 -3.50 12.86
CA GLU A 49 0.38 -3.61 13.87
C GLU A 49 -0.82 -4.39 13.33
N ILE A 50 -1.24 -4.09 12.09
CA ILE A 50 -2.35 -4.79 11.43
C ILE A 50 -2.02 -6.26 11.22
N THR A 51 -0.78 -6.59 10.87
CA THR A 51 -0.31 -7.97 10.67
C THR A 51 -0.45 -8.78 11.96
N GLU A 52 0.08 -8.27 13.07
CA GLU A 52 -0.05 -8.92 14.39
C GLU A 52 -1.52 -9.05 14.82
N ARG A 53 -2.30 -7.98 14.66
CA ARG A 53 -3.72 -7.98 15.03
C ARG A 53 -4.55 -8.96 14.22
N LEU A 54 -4.27 -9.12 12.93
CA LEU A 54 -4.97 -10.07 12.06
C LEU A 54 -4.56 -11.51 12.35
N TRP A 55 -3.29 -11.73 12.70
CA TRP A 55 -2.82 -13.03 13.18
C TRP A 55 -3.67 -13.52 14.35
N ASP A 56 -3.79 -12.69 15.40
CA ASP A 56 -4.55 -13.02 16.61
C ASP A 56 -6.04 -13.27 16.37
N LYS A 57 -6.66 -12.50 15.46
CA LYS A 57 -8.11 -12.55 15.24
C LYS A 57 -8.56 -13.62 14.25
N SER A 58 -7.80 -13.82 13.18
CA SER A 58 -8.32 -14.46 11.96
C SER A 58 -7.46 -15.60 11.43
N TYR A 59 -6.14 -15.52 11.62
CA TYR A 59 -5.20 -16.41 10.93
C TYR A 59 -4.58 -17.48 11.83
N GLN A 60 -4.39 -17.24 13.13
CA GLN A 60 -3.74 -18.19 14.05
C GLN A 60 -4.34 -19.61 14.01
N LYS A 61 -5.64 -19.75 13.73
CA LYS A 61 -6.34 -21.05 13.65
C LYS A 61 -6.27 -21.73 12.27
N LYS A 62 -5.81 -21.02 11.24
CA LYS A 62 -5.90 -21.43 9.83
C LYS A 62 -4.53 -21.51 9.14
N MET A 63 -3.48 -21.09 9.83
CA MET A 63 -2.15 -20.86 9.28
C MET A 63 -1.10 -21.44 10.23
N GLU A 64 0.03 -21.84 9.66
CA GLU A 64 1.16 -22.37 10.44
C GLU A 64 1.84 -21.23 11.20
N PRO A 65 2.32 -21.44 12.45
CA PRO A 65 2.93 -20.41 13.28
C PRO A 65 4.06 -19.62 12.61
N GLU A 66 4.80 -20.26 11.71
CA GLU A 66 5.92 -19.69 10.96
C GLU A 66 5.46 -18.64 9.93
N GLN A 67 4.17 -18.63 9.56
CA GLN A 67 3.67 -17.69 8.56
C GLN A 67 3.63 -16.24 9.06
N LEU A 68 3.51 -16.00 10.36
CA LEU A 68 3.59 -14.66 10.93
C LEU A 68 4.99 -14.05 10.75
N PRO A 69 6.08 -14.67 11.26
CA PRO A 69 7.43 -14.13 11.08
C PRO A 69 7.81 -14.03 9.59
N GLU A 70 7.43 -14.99 8.73
CA GLU A 70 7.64 -14.87 7.28
C GLU A 70 6.93 -13.64 6.67
N THR A 71 5.72 -13.32 7.15
CA THR A 71 4.97 -12.16 6.67
C THR A 71 5.62 -10.86 7.10
N ILE A 72 6.11 -10.79 8.35
CA ILE A 72 6.83 -9.63 8.88
C ILE A 72 8.14 -9.42 8.11
N GLU A 73 8.95 -10.46 7.95
CA GLU A 73 10.22 -10.39 7.19
C GLU A 73 9.98 -9.94 5.74
N LEU A 74 8.88 -10.39 5.12
CA LEU A 74 8.52 -9.97 3.78
C LEU A 74 8.05 -8.51 3.73
N LEU A 75 7.32 -8.01 4.74
CA LEU A 75 6.98 -6.58 4.84
C LEU A 75 8.23 -5.72 4.99
N GLU A 76 9.16 -6.10 5.87
CA GLU A 76 10.47 -5.45 6.03
C GLU A 76 11.24 -5.45 4.71
N THR A 77 11.26 -6.57 4.00
CA THR A 77 11.90 -6.68 2.69
C THR A 77 11.28 -5.72 1.67
N ILE A 78 9.95 -5.63 1.62
CA ILE A 78 9.25 -4.70 0.73
C ILE A 78 9.64 -3.25 1.06
N TYR A 79 9.58 -2.89 2.34
CA TYR A 79 9.88 -1.55 2.83
C TYR A 79 11.33 -1.14 2.49
N HIS A 80 12.32 -2.01 2.74
CA HIS A 80 13.73 -1.68 2.55
C HIS A 80 14.24 -1.77 1.10
N TYR A 81 13.65 -2.62 0.25
CA TYR A 81 14.23 -2.95 -1.05
C TYR A 81 13.33 -2.70 -2.26
N PHE A 82 12.01 -2.61 -2.08
CA PHE A 82 11.07 -2.48 -3.20
C PHE A 82 10.27 -1.17 -3.19
N GLY A 83 10.29 -0.45 -2.07
CA GLY A 83 9.55 0.80 -1.91
C GLY A 83 10.34 2.06 -2.28
N TYR A 84 9.60 3.16 -2.39
CA TYR A 84 10.12 4.52 -2.30
C TYR A 84 9.80 5.04 -0.90
N PRO A 85 10.76 4.99 0.04
CA PRO A 85 10.56 5.55 1.36
C PRO A 85 10.45 7.06 1.24
N ILE A 86 9.58 7.63 2.06
CA ILE A 86 9.50 9.06 2.30
C ILE A 86 10.11 9.30 3.67
N ASP A 87 11.17 10.11 3.71
CA ASP A 87 11.95 10.36 4.94
C ASP A 87 11.21 11.25 5.94
N ASP A 88 10.20 11.99 5.48
CA ASP A 88 9.38 12.86 6.30
C ASP A 88 8.11 12.13 6.79
N GLU A 89 7.49 12.68 7.82
CA GLU A 89 6.13 12.32 8.24
C GLU A 89 5.16 13.43 7.91
N MET A 90 3.87 13.09 7.84
CA MET A 90 2.82 14.08 7.63
C MET A 90 2.87 15.16 8.73
N PRO A 91 3.03 16.45 8.37
CA PRO A 91 3.04 17.53 9.34
C PRO A 91 1.74 17.59 10.16
N GLU A 92 1.83 17.96 11.43
CA GLU A 92 0.65 18.09 12.30
C GLU A 92 -0.39 19.09 11.77
N ASP A 93 0.08 20.14 11.09
CA ASP A 93 -0.73 21.20 10.48
C ASP A 93 -1.21 20.88 9.05
N TRP A 94 -0.92 19.67 8.54
CA TRP A 94 -1.44 19.25 7.24
C TRP A 94 -2.97 19.28 7.24
N PRO A 95 -3.64 19.89 6.25
CA PRO A 95 -5.09 20.09 6.29
C PRO A 95 -5.83 18.75 6.29
N PRO A 96 -6.96 18.59 7.01
CA PRO A 96 -7.75 17.38 6.95
C PRO A 96 -8.37 17.22 5.56
N VAL A 97 -8.13 16.07 4.91
CA VAL A 97 -8.60 15.82 3.53
C VAL A 97 -9.64 14.72 3.49
N SER A 98 -9.42 13.63 4.22
CA SER A 98 -10.35 12.52 4.34
C SER A 98 -11.32 12.71 5.51
N ARG A 99 -12.35 11.86 5.58
CA ARG A 99 -13.30 11.85 6.70
C ARG A 99 -12.70 11.29 7.99
N ASP A 100 -11.72 10.40 7.87
CA ASP A 100 -10.98 9.84 8.99
C ASP A 100 -9.54 10.32 8.92
N ARG A 101 -9.13 11.15 9.89
CA ARG A 101 -7.78 11.74 9.94
C ARG A 101 -6.66 10.70 9.91
N LYS A 102 -6.94 9.42 10.20
CA LYS A 102 -5.97 8.32 10.09
C LYS A 102 -5.63 7.93 8.65
N ASP A 103 -6.46 8.28 7.68
CA ASP A 103 -6.21 8.02 6.27
C ASP A 103 -5.34 9.12 5.61
N ASP A 104 -5.30 10.30 6.23
CA ASP A 104 -4.54 11.45 5.72
C ASP A 104 -3.04 11.18 5.53
N PRO A 105 -2.33 10.43 6.39
CA PRO A 105 -0.95 10.00 6.14
C PRO A 105 -0.75 9.27 4.81
N PHE A 106 -1.72 8.48 4.34
CA PHE A 106 -1.64 7.81 3.04
C PHE A 106 -1.78 8.78 1.88
N LEU A 107 -2.65 9.79 2.01
CA LEU A 107 -2.82 10.85 1.01
C LEU A 107 -1.58 11.74 0.96
N TRP A 108 -1.03 12.10 2.11
CA TRP A 108 0.21 12.85 2.23
C TRP A 108 1.38 12.08 1.61
N ALA A 109 1.51 10.78 1.91
CA ALA A 109 2.55 9.93 1.31
C ALA A 109 2.40 9.87 -0.21
N ALA A 110 1.16 9.77 -0.72
CA ALA A 110 0.91 9.75 -2.16
C ALA A 110 1.38 11.04 -2.84
N GLU A 111 1.12 12.20 -2.22
CA GLU A 111 1.56 13.49 -2.72
C GLU A 111 3.09 13.63 -2.66
N THR A 112 3.69 13.43 -1.49
CA THR A 112 5.12 13.64 -1.25
C THR A 112 5.98 12.68 -2.05
N GLY A 113 5.60 11.40 -2.09
CA GLY A 113 6.29 10.36 -2.84
C GLY A 113 5.89 10.27 -4.32
N LYS A 114 5.06 11.20 -4.81
CA LYS A 114 4.62 11.28 -6.22
C LYS A 114 4.03 9.96 -6.72
N ALA A 115 3.18 9.35 -5.90
CA ALA A 115 2.46 8.15 -6.30
C ALA A 115 1.58 8.45 -7.51
N GLU A 116 1.47 7.48 -8.40
CA GLU A 116 0.58 7.56 -9.56
C GLU A 116 -0.79 6.93 -9.28
N TYR A 117 -0.92 6.19 -8.18
CA TYR A 117 -2.17 5.54 -7.78
C TYR A 117 -2.20 5.28 -6.28
N ILE A 118 -3.39 5.29 -5.68
CA ILE A 118 -3.63 4.81 -4.31
C ILE A 118 -4.55 3.59 -4.36
N ILE A 119 -4.10 2.47 -3.80
CA ILE A 119 -4.84 1.20 -3.81
C ILE A 119 -5.46 0.97 -2.43
N SER A 120 -6.79 0.87 -2.35
CA SER A 120 -7.52 0.67 -1.09
C SER A 120 -8.78 -0.21 -1.26
N HIS A 121 -9.22 -0.86 -0.18
CA HIS A 121 -10.54 -1.47 -0.08
C HIS A 121 -11.52 -0.67 0.80
N ASP A 122 -11.09 0.44 1.41
CA ASP A 122 -11.96 1.24 2.25
C ASP A 122 -12.96 2.06 1.43
N ARG A 123 -14.22 1.63 1.46
CA ARG A 123 -15.33 2.25 0.72
C ARG A 123 -15.85 3.53 1.35
N ARG A 124 -15.56 3.79 2.62
CA ARG A 124 -16.22 4.85 3.39
C ARG A 124 -15.43 6.13 3.46
N HIS A 125 -14.11 6.05 3.42
CA HIS A 125 -13.26 7.23 3.52
C HIS A 125 -12.35 7.34 2.29
N MET A 126 -11.57 6.30 1.97
CA MET A 126 -10.58 6.37 0.88
C MET A 126 -11.21 6.33 -0.52
N LEU A 127 -11.96 5.29 -0.85
CA LEU A 127 -12.54 5.14 -2.19
C LEU A 127 -13.63 6.19 -2.49
N GLU A 128 -14.27 6.76 -1.46
CA GLU A 128 -15.27 7.82 -1.64
C GLU A 128 -14.64 9.13 -2.18
N LEU A 129 -13.35 9.36 -1.93
CA LEU A 129 -12.62 10.50 -2.50
C LEU A 129 -12.47 10.37 -4.02
N GLY A 130 -12.32 9.15 -4.53
CA GLY A 130 -12.11 8.82 -5.95
C GLY A 130 -10.77 9.28 -6.55
N ASN A 131 -10.28 10.45 -6.15
CA ASN A 131 -8.95 10.96 -6.49
C ASN A 131 -8.44 11.91 -5.40
N HIS A 132 -7.11 12.05 -5.30
CA HIS A 132 -6.45 13.05 -4.47
C HIS A 132 -5.44 13.82 -5.31
N LYS A 133 -5.69 15.11 -5.56
CA LYS A 133 -4.79 15.99 -6.34
C LYS A 133 -4.38 15.39 -7.72
N GLY A 134 -5.30 14.71 -8.38
CA GLY A 134 -5.06 14.04 -9.66
C GLY A 134 -4.51 12.62 -9.56
N ILE A 135 -4.19 12.13 -8.36
CA ILE A 135 -3.82 10.74 -8.09
C ILE A 135 -5.12 9.92 -7.95
N PRO A 136 -5.43 9.00 -8.86
CA PRO A 136 -6.62 8.15 -8.75
C PRO A 136 -6.55 7.23 -7.52
N ILE A 137 -7.70 7.01 -6.90
CA ILE A 137 -7.88 6.12 -5.75
C ILE A 137 -8.85 5.02 -6.18
N GLY A 138 -8.47 3.76 -5.98
CA GLY A 138 -9.29 2.64 -6.40
C GLY A 138 -8.92 1.31 -5.77
N THR A 139 -9.73 0.31 -6.05
CA THR A 139 -9.50 -1.08 -5.65
C THR A 139 -8.34 -1.71 -6.41
N PRO A 140 -7.78 -2.84 -5.93
CA PRO A 140 -6.77 -3.58 -6.69
C PRO A 140 -7.21 -3.94 -8.11
N ALA A 141 -8.49 -4.27 -8.30
CA ALA A 141 -9.03 -4.59 -9.62
C ALA A 141 -9.03 -3.36 -10.56
N GLU A 142 -9.42 -2.20 -10.06
CA GLU A 142 -9.41 -0.93 -10.80
C GLU A 142 -7.99 -0.48 -11.10
N PHE A 143 -7.06 -0.63 -10.16
CA PHE A 143 -5.63 -0.39 -10.39
C PHE A 143 -5.10 -1.21 -11.56
N PHE A 144 -5.38 -2.52 -11.60
CA PHE A 144 -4.91 -3.38 -12.71
C PHE A 144 -5.56 -3.06 -14.06
N GLN A 145 -6.75 -2.45 -14.08
CA GLN A 145 -7.35 -1.93 -15.31
C GLN A 145 -6.68 -0.63 -15.75
N TRP A 146 -6.49 0.29 -14.80
CA TRP A 146 -5.83 1.58 -15.03
C TRP A 146 -4.40 1.39 -15.53
N VAL A 147 -3.60 0.54 -14.88
CA VAL A 147 -2.19 0.36 -15.23
C VAL A 147 -2.02 -0.21 -16.64
N LYS A 148 -2.92 -1.09 -17.10
CA LYS A 148 -2.88 -1.61 -18.48
C LYS A 148 -3.09 -0.52 -19.53
N ALA A 149 -3.89 0.49 -19.20
CA ALA A 149 -4.19 1.60 -20.11
C ALA A 149 -3.13 2.71 -20.03
N ALA A 150 -2.70 3.08 -18.82
CA ALA A 150 -1.75 4.16 -18.57
C ALA A 150 -0.30 3.75 -18.83
N HIS A 151 0.03 2.48 -18.56
CA HIS A 151 1.35 1.88 -18.64
C HIS A 151 1.27 0.54 -19.35
N PRO A 152 1.07 0.51 -20.68
CA PRO A 152 1.04 -0.75 -21.43
C PRO A 152 2.41 -1.45 -21.27
N MET A 153 2.44 -2.40 -20.33
CA MET A 153 3.58 -3.28 -20.03
C MET A 153 3.72 -4.40 -21.06
#